data_AF-A0A524B2N0-F1
#
_entry.id   AF-A0A524B2N0-F1
#
_cell.length_a   1.000
_cell.length_b   1.000
_cell.length_c   1.000
_cell.angle_alpha   90.00
_cell.angle_beta   90.00
_cell.angle_gamma   90.00
#
_symmetry.space_group_name_H-M   'P 1'
#
loop_
_entity.id
_entity.type
_entity.pdbx_description
1 polymer ?
#
loop_
_entity_poly.entity_id
_entity_poly.type
_entity_poly.pdbx_seq_one_letter_code
_entity_poly.pdbx_strand_id
1 'polypeptide(L)'
;MEMADELMQLRLGSWTAWAGDRSSWPVTTPGAAAVEWAIDVHREFFGDGLLGRMLDDGPPHPFVDPLRWPLSSVHAIVELLSRACALRVIPRDVGLAIAGSTTTADVNRRVTSDLHVLEVAGLAVRHGWSIDYEAALSTGRRPDLRLVLGNSDIRVEVTSSGPDRQRLAAEALSGSLVPALMMIGVQHEVEISGSAASSEVDGDDLARLVREVEAAASESAASGEVRTLAAHGVELSIRPGGSGLGSFDGPPLTGDMWPRLKNRLRTKAAQTEGAGAAWICVQDRSGLFQLTDLAGVDEHEQLRRLAENVSFALRDARHVAGVLLSTGVRIDAGEDDHDTILADDDGRLAGSRVLRRRLPGGRCRRTFVVRLRNGPAADDGPMHWFRREGSWLDWALAAAGLPTVESIFGSGQ
;
A
#
# COMPACT_ATOMS: atom_id res chain seq x y z
N MET A 1 6.30 -23.15 14.60
CA MET A 1 6.94 -22.16 13.71
C MET A 1 7.48 -22.85 12.46
N GLU A 2 8.37 -23.85 12.57
CA GLU A 2 8.82 -24.68 11.42
C GLU A 2 7.67 -25.27 10.57
N MET A 3 6.62 -25.80 11.20
CA MET A 3 5.49 -26.39 10.48
C MET A 3 4.63 -25.34 9.72
N ALA A 4 4.65 -24.07 10.15
CA ALA A 4 3.96 -22.98 9.47
C ALA A 4 4.78 -22.45 8.28
N ASP A 5 6.11 -22.40 8.42
CA ASP A 5 7.03 -22.08 7.32
C ASP A 5 7.03 -23.16 6.24
N GLU A 6 7.03 -24.45 6.59
CA GLU A 6 6.93 -25.55 5.61
C GLU A 6 5.58 -25.54 4.88
N LEU A 7 4.47 -25.26 5.59
CA LEU A 7 3.14 -25.15 4.97
C LEU A 7 3.00 -23.90 4.09
N MET A 8 3.64 -22.78 4.44
CA MET A 8 3.68 -21.59 3.59
C MET A 8 4.55 -21.82 2.35
N GLN A 9 5.73 -22.42 2.49
CA GLN A 9 6.64 -22.69 1.36
C GLN A 9 6.04 -23.71 0.37
N LEU A 10 5.41 -24.78 0.85
CA LEU A 10 4.76 -25.78 -0.02
C LEU A 10 3.54 -25.23 -0.78
N ARG A 11 2.89 -24.16 -0.27
CA ARG A 11 1.64 -23.61 -0.84
C ARG A 11 1.79 -22.31 -1.61
N LEU A 12 2.97 -21.68 -1.56
CA LEU A 12 3.26 -20.42 -2.26
C LEU A 12 4.23 -20.58 -3.44
N GLY A 13 4.53 -21.82 -3.83
CA GLY A 13 5.38 -22.14 -4.99
C GLY A 13 4.77 -21.83 -6.36
N SER A 14 3.51 -21.39 -6.44
CA SER A 14 2.88 -20.91 -7.67
C SER A 14 1.74 -19.93 -7.38
N TRP A 15 1.38 -19.12 -8.37
CA TRP A 15 0.25 -18.19 -8.29
C TRP A 15 -1.09 -18.89 -8.06
N THR A 16 -1.29 -20.07 -8.64
CA THR A 16 -2.53 -20.84 -8.47
C THR A 16 -2.65 -21.39 -7.05
N ALA A 17 -1.55 -21.89 -6.49
CA ALA A 17 -1.54 -22.37 -5.10
C ALA A 17 -1.75 -21.20 -4.11
N TRP A 18 -1.15 -20.03 -4.39
CA TRP A 18 -1.40 -18.81 -3.63
C TRP A 18 -2.87 -18.35 -3.73
N ALA A 19 -3.51 -18.46 -4.88
CA ALA A 19 -4.91 -18.04 -5.02
C ALA A 19 -5.89 -18.88 -4.16
N GLY A 20 -5.52 -20.11 -3.83
CA GLY A 20 -6.37 -21.06 -3.09
C GLY A 20 -7.46 -21.69 -3.97
N ASP A 21 -8.40 -22.39 -3.33
CA ASP A 21 -9.49 -23.06 -4.04
C ASP A 21 -10.46 -22.04 -4.66
N ARG A 22 -10.75 -22.19 -5.95
CA ARG A 22 -11.73 -21.40 -6.70
C ARG A 22 -13.09 -21.33 -6.00
N SER A 23 -13.50 -22.40 -5.31
CA SER A 23 -14.78 -22.44 -4.58
C SER A 23 -14.85 -21.47 -3.39
N SER A 24 -13.69 -21.00 -2.91
CA SER A 24 -13.58 -20.11 -1.75
C SER A 24 -13.57 -18.62 -2.10
N TRP A 25 -13.48 -18.28 -3.40
CA TRP A 25 -13.41 -16.89 -3.82
C TRP A 25 -14.77 -16.20 -3.70
N PRO A 26 -14.87 -15.02 -3.06
CA PRO A 26 -16.12 -14.26 -2.94
C PRO A 26 -16.47 -13.55 -4.26
N VAL A 27 -16.68 -14.31 -5.34
CA VAL A 27 -16.98 -13.80 -6.68
C VAL A 27 -18.07 -14.62 -7.37
N THR A 28 -18.71 -14.03 -8.38
CA THR A 28 -19.63 -14.72 -9.28
C THR A 28 -18.87 -15.66 -10.22
N THR A 29 -19.60 -16.52 -10.96
CA THR A 29 -18.98 -17.40 -11.97
C THR A 29 -18.16 -16.63 -13.03
N PRO A 30 -18.67 -15.55 -13.64
CA PRO A 30 -17.85 -14.67 -14.48
C PRO A 30 -16.66 -14.07 -13.75
N GLY A 31 -16.83 -13.69 -12.48
CA GLY A 31 -15.76 -13.17 -11.64
C GLY A 31 -14.60 -14.15 -11.44
N ALA A 32 -14.90 -15.43 -11.23
CA ALA A 32 -13.87 -16.45 -11.09
C ALA A 32 -13.01 -16.62 -12.37
N ALA A 33 -13.59 -16.46 -13.56
CA ALA A 33 -12.82 -16.44 -14.81
C ALA A 33 -11.91 -15.20 -14.91
N ALA A 34 -12.35 -14.04 -14.41
CA ALA A 34 -11.51 -12.84 -14.34
C ALA A 34 -10.35 -13.00 -13.34
N VAL A 35 -10.56 -13.70 -12.22
CA VAL A 35 -9.51 -14.04 -11.26
C VAL A 35 -8.45 -14.95 -11.89
N GLU A 36 -8.87 -16.00 -12.59
CA GLU A 36 -7.95 -16.90 -13.31
C GLU A 36 -7.15 -16.16 -14.37
N TRP A 37 -7.82 -15.31 -15.15
CA TRP A 37 -7.13 -14.44 -16.10
C TRP A 37 -6.07 -13.56 -15.42
N ALA A 38 -6.40 -12.98 -14.27
CA ALA A 38 -5.46 -12.12 -13.55
C ALA A 38 -4.25 -12.90 -13.02
N ILE A 39 -4.47 -14.14 -12.55
CA ILE A 39 -3.40 -15.07 -12.15
C ILE A 39 -2.47 -15.35 -13.33
N ASP A 40 -3.02 -15.65 -14.51
CA ASP A 40 -2.24 -15.93 -15.71
C ASP A 40 -1.42 -14.71 -16.17
N VAL A 41 -1.99 -13.51 -16.09
CA VAL A 41 -1.24 -12.27 -16.37
C VAL A 41 -0.08 -12.08 -15.39
N HIS A 42 -0.28 -12.29 -14.09
CA HIS A 42 0.82 -12.19 -13.13
C HIS A 42 1.90 -13.23 -13.40
N ARG A 43 1.51 -14.46 -13.74
CA ARG A 43 2.45 -15.52 -14.14
C ARG A 43 3.24 -15.12 -15.40
N GLU A 44 2.60 -14.54 -16.40
CA GLU A 44 3.27 -14.09 -17.63
C GLU A 44 4.36 -13.05 -17.35
N PHE A 45 4.05 -12.04 -16.52
CA PHE A 45 4.96 -10.91 -16.32
C PHE A 45 6.00 -11.13 -15.22
N PHE A 46 5.65 -11.84 -14.15
CA PHE A 46 6.53 -12.02 -12.98
C PHE A 46 7.13 -13.43 -12.86
N GLY A 47 6.56 -14.42 -13.57
CA GLY A 47 6.87 -15.83 -13.42
C GLY A 47 6.31 -16.44 -12.12
N ASP A 48 6.25 -17.77 -12.06
CA ASP A 48 5.76 -18.48 -10.85
C ASP A 48 6.70 -18.36 -9.65
N GLY A 49 7.99 -18.10 -9.88
CA GLY A 49 8.98 -18.01 -8.82
C GLY A 49 8.95 -16.71 -8.00
N LEU A 50 8.14 -15.70 -8.37
CA LEU A 50 8.15 -14.42 -7.64
C LEU A 50 7.71 -14.60 -6.18
N LEU A 51 6.62 -15.33 -5.94
CA LEU A 51 6.05 -15.49 -4.60
C LEU A 51 7.03 -16.16 -3.64
N GLY A 52 7.72 -17.21 -4.08
CA GLY A 52 8.78 -17.84 -3.31
C GLY A 52 9.91 -16.86 -2.96
N ARG A 53 10.42 -16.12 -3.96
CA ARG A 53 11.46 -15.10 -3.72
C ARG A 53 11.03 -14.01 -2.74
N MET A 54 9.76 -13.63 -2.74
CA MET A 54 9.23 -12.62 -1.80
C MET A 54 9.20 -13.13 -0.36
N LEU A 55 8.96 -14.42 -0.14
CA LEU A 55 9.04 -15.05 1.18
C LEU A 55 10.48 -15.18 1.65
N ASP A 56 11.38 -15.56 0.74
CA ASP A 56 12.80 -15.70 1.05
C ASP A 56 13.47 -14.35 1.42
N ASP A 57 12.96 -13.24 0.88
CA ASP A 57 13.49 -11.89 1.06
C ASP A 57 13.13 -11.24 2.42
N GLY A 58 12.27 -11.86 3.24
CA GLY A 58 11.98 -11.42 4.60
C GLY A 58 10.51 -11.50 5.01
N PRO A 59 10.04 -10.69 5.98
CA PRO A 59 8.66 -10.77 6.48
C PRO A 59 7.65 -10.64 5.33
N PRO A 60 6.48 -11.30 5.43
CA PRO A 60 5.54 -11.40 4.33
C PRO A 60 5.14 -10.01 3.84
N HIS A 61 5.55 -9.70 2.61
CA HIS A 61 5.10 -8.50 1.92
C HIS A 61 3.56 -8.50 1.88
N PRO A 62 2.87 -7.33 1.88
CA PRO A 62 1.40 -7.24 1.82
C PRO A 62 0.70 -7.99 0.68
N PHE A 63 1.48 -8.55 -0.24
CA PHE A 63 1.08 -9.33 -1.40
C PHE A 63 0.99 -10.84 -1.08
N VAL A 64 1.73 -11.31 -0.08
CA VAL A 64 1.74 -12.68 0.47
C VAL A 64 1.34 -12.69 1.94
N ASP A 65 0.65 -11.63 2.39
CA ASP A 65 0.14 -11.48 3.75
C ASP A 65 -0.88 -12.60 4.06
N PRO A 66 -0.67 -13.40 5.12
CA PRO A 66 -1.60 -14.44 5.56
C PRO A 66 -3.04 -13.94 5.79
N LEU A 67 -3.24 -12.66 6.11
CA LEU A 67 -4.57 -12.07 6.28
C LEU A 67 -5.28 -11.78 4.95
N ARG A 68 -4.54 -11.78 3.84
CA ARG A 68 -5.05 -11.59 2.47
C ARG A 68 -4.96 -12.87 1.63
N TRP A 69 -4.53 -13.97 2.26
CA TRP A 69 -4.28 -15.26 1.65
C TRP A 69 -5.11 -16.38 2.35
N PRO A 70 -5.72 -17.33 1.60
CA PRO A 70 -5.91 -17.31 0.14
C PRO A 70 -6.78 -16.12 -0.30
N LEU A 71 -7.15 -16.01 -1.58
CA LEU A 71 -8.02 -14.94 -2.12
C LEU A 71 -9.46 -15.04 -1.57
N SER A 72 -9.61 -14.87 -0.25
CA SER A 72 -10.85 -15.01 0.51
C SER A 72 -11.54 -13.67 0.74
N SER A 73 -10.89 -12.55 0.38
CA SER A 73 -11.44 -11.21 0.51
C SER A 73 -11.59 -10.51 -0.83
N VAL A 74 -12.69 -9.76 -0.97
CA VAL A 74 -12.95 -8.87 -2.11
C VAL A 74 -11.77 -7.92 -2.35
N HIS A 75 -11.17 -7.41 -1.27
CA HIS A 75 -10.03 -6.49 -1.32
C HIS A 75 -8.81 -7.10 -2.03
N ALA A 76 -8.44 -8.34 -1.67
CA ALA A 76 -7.30 -9.03 -2.28
C ALA A 76 -7.56 -9.30 -3.77
N ILE A 77 -8.77 -9.71 -4.13
CA ILE A 77 -9.17 -9.95 -5.52
C ILE A 77 -9.15 -8.66 -6.35
N VAL A 78 -9.69 -7.57 -5.82
CA VAL A 78 -9.67 -6.28 -6.50
C VAL A 78 -8.24 -5.79 -6.72
N GLU A 79 -7.34 -5.94 -5.74
CA GLU A 79 -5.93 -5.59 -5.91
C GLU A 79 -5.25 -6.44 -6.99
N LEU A 80 -5.50 -7.75 -7.01
CA LEU A 80 -5.01 -8.65 -8.05
C LEU A 80 -5.48 -8.22 -9.43
N LEU A 81 -6.79 -8.02 -9.60
CA LEU A 81 -7.38 -7.57 -10.87
C LEU A 81 -6.81 -6.22 -11.31
N SER A 82 -6.68 -5.26 -10.39
CA SER A 82 -6.15 -3.93 -10.69
C SER A 82 -4.73 -4.00 -11.26
N ARG A 83 -3.88 -4.85 -10.68
CA ARG A 83 -2.49 -5.02 -11.13
C ARG A 83 -2.41 -5.73 -12.47
N ALA A 84 -3.17 -6.81 -12.65
CA ALA A 84 -3.23 -7.53 -13.93
C ALA A 84 -3.74 -6.60 -15.06
N CYS A 85 -4.78 -5.82 -14.77
CA CYS A 85 -5.27 -4.81 -15.68
C CYS A 85 -4.20 -3.76 -16.01
N ALA A 86 -3.47 -3.24 -15.01
CA ALA A 86 -2.40 -2.26 -15.23
C ALA A 86 -1.31 -2.80 -16.18
N LEU A 87 -0.87 -4.05 -15.97
CA LEU A 87 0.08 -4.74 -16.84
C LEU A 87 -0.45 -4.92 -18.27
N ARG A 88 -1.76 -5.09 -18.42
CA ARG A 88 -2.38 -5.35 -19.73
C ARG A 88 -2.66 -4.10 -20.56
N VAL A 89 -3.00 -2.99 -19.91
CA VAL A 89 -3.36 -1.74 -20.61
C VAL A 89 -2.14 -0.95 -21.08
N ILE A 90 -0.98 -1.13 -20.46
CA ILE A 90 0.28 -0.50 -20.88
C ILE A 90 0.95 -1.28 -22.03
N PRO A 91 1.85 -0.66 -22.81
CA PRO A 91 2.65 -1.39 -23.81
C PRO A 91 3.38 -2.58 -23.18
N ARG A 92 3.34 -3.74 -23.87
CA ARG A 92 3.82 -5.00 -23.30
C ARG A 92 5.30 -4.98 -22.93
N ASP A 93 6.13 -4.36 -23.77
CA ASP A 93 7.55 -4.17 -23.54
C ASP A 93 7.83 -3.31 -22.29
N VAL A 94 7.04 -2.25 -22.09
CA VAL A 94 7.09 -1.42 -20.88
C VAL A 94 6.71 -2.23 -19.64
N GLY A 95 5.61 -2.99 -19.70
CA GLY A 95 5.17 -3.84 -18.59
C GLY A 95 6.21 -4.91 -18.22
N LEU A 96 6.84 -5.54 -19.22
CA LEU A 96 7.91 -6.51 -19.00
C LEU A 96 9.16 -5.86 -18.42
N ALA A 97 9.51 -4.65 -18.84
CA ALA A 97 10.66 -3.92 -18.29
C ALA A 97 10.43 -3.58 -16.81
N ILE A 98 9.24 -3.12 -16.45
CA ILE A 98 8.86 -2.83 -15.07
C ILE A 98 8.91 -4.13 -14.24
N ALA A 99 8.22 -5.20 -14.68
CA ALA A 99 8.17 -6.46 -13.95
C ALA A 99 9.53 -7.16 -13.84
N GLY A 100 10.34 -7.14 -14.90
CA GLY A 100 11.66 -7.77 -14.98
C GLY A 100 12.72 -7.10 -14.11
N SER A 101 12.48 -5.88 -13.65
CA SER A 101 13.37 -5.18 -12.72
C SER A 101 13.40 -5.79 -11.31
N THR A 102 12.46 -6.71 -11.02
CA THR A 102 12.32 -7.46 -9.76
C THR A 102 13.26 -8.68 -9.61
N THR A 103 14.39 -8.69 -10.32
CA THR A 103 15.33 -9.84 -10.38
C THR A 103 16.54 -9.72 -9.45
N THR A 104 16.52 -8.76 -8.51
CA THR A 104 17.66 -8.40 -7.65
C THR A 104 17.36 -8.60 -6.16
N ALA A 105 18.37 -8.50 -5.29
CA ALA A 105 18.19 -8.45 -3.84
C ALA A 105 17.20 -7.33 -3.44
N ASP A 106 16.46 -7.51 -2.33
CA ASP A 106 15.35 -6.65 -1.90
C ASP A 106 14.08 -6.76 -2.78
N VAL A 107 13.72 -7.99 -3.17
CA VAL A 107 12.54 -8.32 -4.00
C VAL A 107 11.28 -7.64 -3.48
N ASN A 108 11.03 -7.71 -2.17
CA ASN A 108 9.83 -7.13 -1.54
C ASN A 108 9.77 -5.62 -1.72
N ARG A 109 10.90 -4.92 -1.57
CA ARG A 109 10.97 -3.47 -1.78
C ARG A 109 10.73 -3.13 -3.25
N ARG A 110 11.32 -3.91 -4.16
CA ARG A 110 11.24 -3.64 -5.61
C ARG A 110 9.83 -3.87 -6.15
N VAL A 111 9.19 -4.99 -5.81
CA VAL A 111 7.77 -5.25 -6.15
C VAL A 111 6.89 -4.10 -5.70
N THR A 112 7.04 -3.63 -4.45
CA THR A 112 6.29 -2.48 -3.98
C THR A 112 6.49 -1.27 -4.90
N SER A 113 7.73 -0.94 -5.28
CA SER A 113 8.01 0.20 -6.16
C SER A 113 7.35 0.04 -7.53
N ASP A 114 7.55 -1.10 -8.16
CA ASP A 114 7.08 -1.40 -9.52
C ASP A 114 5.56 -1.37 -9.61
N LEU A 115 4.86 -1.85 -8.57
CA LEU A 115 3.41 -1.79 -8.49
C LEU A 115 2.86 -0.35 -8.48
N HIS A 116 3.55 0.60 -7.84
CA HIS A 116 3.13 2.01 -7.90
C HIS A 116 3.43 2.63 -9.27
N VAL A 117 4.54 2.25 -9.90
CA VAL A 117 4.86 2.68 -11.26
C VAL A 117 3.78 2.20 -12.23
N LEU A 118 3.38 0.92 -12.14
CA LEU A 118 2.30 0.34 -12.94
C LEU A 118 0.97 1.06 -12.73
N GLU A 119 0.64 1.42 -11.50
CA GLU A 119 -0.59 2.15 -11.17
C GLU A 119 -0.62 3.53 -11.84
N VAL A 120 0.45 4.31 -11.68
CA VAL A 120 0.58 5.64 -12.31
C VAL A 120 0.57 5.53 -13.83
N ALA A 121 1.27 4.55 -14.39
CA ALA A 121 1.29 4.29 -15.82
C ALA A 121 -0.10 3.91 -16.36
N GLY A 122 -0.78 2.96 -15.72
CA GLY A 122 -2.13 2.53 -16.12
C GLY A 122 -3.16 3.66 -16.04
N LEU A 123 -3.05 4.53 -15.03
CA LEU A 123 -3.86 5.73 -14.91
C LEU A 123 -3.57 6.73 -16.05
N ALA A 124 -2.30 6.94 -16.41
CA ALA A 124 -1.91 7.83 -17.50
C ALA A 124 -2.41 7.31 -18.88
N VAL A 125 -2.28 6.01 -19.16
CA VAL A 125 -2.78 5.40 -20.42
C VAL A 125 -4.28 5.62 -20.59
N ARG A 126 -5.08 5.50 -19.53
CA ARG A 126 -6.52 5.78 -19.58
C ARG A 126 -6.84 7.18 -20.11
N HIS A 127 -5.93 8.13 -19.86
CA HIS A 127 -6.05 9.51 -20.31
C HIS A 127 -5.35 9.78 -21.65
N GLY A 128 -4.97 8.74 -22.38
CA GLY A 128 -4.39 8.81 -23.72
C GLY A 128 -2.89 9.13 -23.76
N TRP A 129 -2.19 9.08 -22.62
CA TRP A 129 -0.75 9.29 -22.58
C TRP A 129 0.00 8.07 -23.11
N SER A 130 0.99 8.30 -23.97
CA SER A 130 1.99 7.29 -24.32
C SER A 130 3.07 7.23 -23.24
N ILE A 131 3.65 6.06 -23.01
CA ILE A 131 4.54 5.81 -21.87
C ILE A 131 5.84 5.17 -22.34
N ASP A 132 6.97 5.71 -21.87
CA ASP A 132 8.27 5.05 -21.88
C ASP A 132 8.76 4.85 -20.43
N TYR A 133 9.36 3.71 -20.13
CA TYR A 133 9.93 3.39 -18.81
C TYR A 133 11.44 3.62 -18.78
N GLU A 134 11.94 4.29 -17.73
CA GLU A 134 13.35 4.61 -17.51
C GLU A 134 14.06 5.25 -18.73
N ALA A 135 13.33 6.07 -19.50
CA ALA A 135 13.87 6.77 -20.65
C ALA A 135 14.96 7.76 -20.23
N ALA A 136 16.17 7.57 -20.77
CA ALA A 136 17.33 8.38 -20.40
C ALA A 136 17.18 9.84 -20.83
N LEU A 137 17.50 10.75 -19.92
CA LEU A 137 17.69 12.17 -20.19
C LEU A 137 19.08 12.42 -20.80
N SER A 138 19.27 13.60 -21.38
CA SER A 138 20.60 14.06 -21.83
C SER A 138 21.65 14.10 -20.70
N THR A 139 21.20 14.20 -19.45
CA THR A 139 22.03 14.14 -18.24
C THR A 139 22.42 12.71 -17.84
N GLY A 140 21.94 11.68 -18.56
CA GLY A 140 22.15 10.27 -18.24
C GLY A 140 21.23 9.71 -17.14
N ARG A 141 20.47 10.58 -16.46
CA ARG A 141 19.46 10.17 -15.46
C ARG A 141 18.26 9.52 -16.13
N ARG A 142 17.57 8.66 -15.38
CA ARG A 142 16.44 7.86 -15.88
C ARG A 142 15.26 7.98 -14.91
N PRO A 143 14.39 8.98 -15.10
CA PRO A 143 13.12 9.03 -14.39
C PRO A 143 12.30 7.78 -14.66
N ASP A 144 11.54 7.33 -13.68
CA ASP A 144 10.74 6.09 -13.81
C ASP A 144 9.87 6.11 -15.06
N LEU A 145 9.15 7.20 -15.31
CA LEU A 145 8.26 7.32 -16.46
C LEU A 145 8.52 8.60 -17.27
N ARG A 146 8.49 8.46 -18.59
CA ARG A 146 8.27 9.53 -19.55
C ARG A 146 6.88 9.39 -20.14
N LEU A 147 6.13 10.48 -20.13
CA LEU A 147 4.74 10.50 -20.58
C LEU A 147 4.55 11.61 -21.61
N VAL A 148 3.96 11.25 -22.75
CA VAL A 148 3.72 12.19 -23.86
C VAL A 148 2.23 12.22 -24.23
N LEU A 149 1.68 13.41 -24.38
CA LEU A 149 0.32 13.65 -24.88
C LEU A 149 0.28 14.93 -25.72
N GLY A 150 0.13 14.78 -27.03
CA GLY A 150 0.21 15.90 -27.98
C GLY A 150 1.57 16.60 -27.88
N ASN A 151 1.56 17.88 -27.51
CA ASN A 151 2.78 18.68 -27.32
C ASN A 151 3.33 18.64 -25.89
N SER A 152 2.72 17.86 -25.01
CA SER A 152 3.10 17.77 -23.60
C SER A 152 4.05 16.60 -23.41
N ASP A 153 5.18 16.84 -22.76
CA ASP A 153 6.20 15.84 -22.45
C ASP A 153 6.60 16.02 -20.98
N ILE A 154 6.17 15.11 -20.12
CA ILE A 154 6.41 15.17 -18.68
C ILE A 154 7.22 13.96 -18.21
N ARG A 155 7.98 14.13 -17.13
CA ARG A 155 8.55 13.00 -16.39
C ARG A 155 7.81 12.80 -15.08
N VAL A 156 7.73 11.54 -14.68
CA VAL A 156 7.19 11.18 -13.38
C VAL A 156 8.19 10.31 -12.66
N GLU A 157 8.56 10.73 -11.46
CA GLU A 157 9.25 9.92 -10.46
C GLU A 157 8.23 9.35 -9.49
N VAL A 158 8.25 8.05 -9.29
CA VAL A 158 7.36 7.35 -8.39
C VAL A 158 8.18 6.86 -7.19
N THR A 159 7.64 7.05 -6.00
CA THR A 159 8.32 6.65 -4.77
C THR A 159 7.30 6.34 -3.69
N SER A 160 7.76 5.66 -2.64
CA SER A 160 6.99 5.51 -1.40
C SER A 160 7.75 6.12 -0.23
N SER A 161 7.04 6.59 0.80
CA SER A 161 7.60 6.79 2.15
C SER A 161 7.30 5.56 2.98
N GLY A 162 8.33 4.78 3.30
CA GLY A 162 8.20 3.63 4.20
C GLY A 162 8.16 4.03 5.68
N PRO A 163 7.77 3.10 6.56
CA PRO A 163 7.82 3.27 8.01
C PRO A 163 9.23 3.66 8.50
N ASP A 164 9.32 4.25 9.69
CA ASP A 164 10.59 4.43 10.39
C ASP A 164 10.98 3.16 11.16
N ARG A 165 12.16 3.20 11.78
CA ARG A 165 12.68 2.03 12.50
C ARG A 165 11.80 1.64 13.67
N GLN A 166 11.24 2.62 14.38
CA GLN A 166 10.37 2.38 15.53
C GLN A 166 9.07 1.71 15.11
N ARG A 167 8.47 2.17 14.01
CA ARG A 167 7.27 1.58 13.41
C ARG A 167 7.55 0.19 12.85
N LEU A 168 8.68 -0.02 12.17
CA LEU A 168 9.06 -1.37 11.70
C LEU A 168 9.21 -2.35 12.86
N ALA A 169 9.82 -1.91 13.98
CA ALA A 169 9.94 -2.74 15.18
C ALA A 169 8.55 -3.04 15.79
N ALA A 170 7.66 -2.05 15.85
CA ALA A 170 6.30 -2.23 16.34
C ALA A 170 5.49 -3.19 15.46
N GLU A 171 5.57 -3.03 14.13
CA GLU A 171 4.92 -3.92 13.16
C GLU A 171 5.47 -5.36 13.27
N ALA A 172 6.79 -5.53 13.47
CA ALA A 172 7.40 -6.84 13.68
C ALA A 172 6.94 -7.52 14.97
N LEU A 173 6.88 -6.76 16.08
CA LEU A 173 6.35 -7.23 17.35
C LEU A 173 4.88 -7.65 17.19
N SER A 174 4.03 -6.78 16.65
CA SER A 174 2.61 -7.08 16.43
C SER A 174 2.43 -8.28 15.50
N GLY A 175 3.19 -8.37 14.41
CA GLY A 175 3.12 -9.48 13.46
C GLY A 175 3.50 -10.83 14.05
N SER A 176 4.29 -10.84 15.14
CA SER A 176 4.69 -12.08 15.82
C SER A 176 3.80 -12.40 17.02
N LEU A 177 3.48 -11.39 17.84
CA LEU A 177 2.76 -11.56 19.09
C LEU A 177 1.25 -11.74 18.87
N VAL A 178 0.61 -10.91 18.05
CA VAL A 178 -0.85 -10.92 17.86
C VAL A 178 -1.37 -12.28 17.36
N PRO A 179 -0.77 -12.92 16.34
CA PRO A 179 -1.20 -14.26 15.92
C PRO A 179 -1.02 -15.32 17.02
N ALA A 180 0.07 -15.23 17.80
CA ALA A 180 0.32 -16.15 18.90
C ALA A 180 -0.75 -16.01 20.01
N LEU A 181 -1.07 -14.78 20.41
CA LEU A 181 -2.13 -14.50 21.38
C LEU A 181 -3.49 -15.00 20.89
N MET A 182 -3.82 -14.75 19.62
CA MET A 182 -5.07 -15.24 19.01
C MET A 182 -5.15 -16.77 19.05
N MET A 183 -4.08 -17.47 18.67
CA MET A 183 -4.03 -18.93 18.68
C MET A 183 -4.18 -19.50 20.09
N ILE A 184 -3.45 -18.96 21.06
CA ILE A 184 -3.54 -19.37 22.47
C ILE A 184 -4.97 -19.16 22.99
N GLY A 185 -5.57 -18.00 22.71
CA GLY A 185 -6.92 -17.70 23.18
C GLY A 185 -7.97 -18.66 22.61
N VAL A 186 -7.85 -19.04 21.33
CA VAL A 186 -8.71 -20.06 20.72
C VAL A 186 -8.46 -21.44 21.33
N GLN A 187 -7.19 -21.85 21.49
CA GLN A 187 -6.82 -23.16 22.00
C GLN A 187 -7.29 -23.41 23.45
N HIS A 188 -7.26 -22.36 24.28
CA HIS A 188 -7.61 -22.44 25.70
C HIS A 188 -8.99 -21.86 26.03
N GLU A 189 -9.78 -21.46 25.03
CA GLU A 189 -11.12 -20.85 25.21
C GLU A 189 -11.10 -19.62 26.16
N VAL A 190 -10.09 -18.77 25.99
CA VAL A 190 -9.91 -17.53 26.76
C VAL A 190 -9.95 -16.30 25.84
N GLU A 191 -10.29 -15.15 26.41
CA GLU A 191 -10.12 -13.84 25.80
C GLU A 191 -8.87 -13.17 26.35
N ILE A 192 -7.97 -12.74 25.47
CA ILE A 192 -6.73 -12.07 25.84
C ILE A 192 -6.81 -10.61 25.37
N SER A 193 -6.68 -9.65 26.29
CA SER A 193 -6.62 -8.22 25.97
C SER A 193 -5.41 -7.59 26.65
N GLY A 194 -4.88 -6.48 26.13
CA GLY A 194 -3.74 -5.83 26.77
C GLY A 194 -3.06 -4.76 25.94
N SER A 195 -1.82 -4.44 26.31
CA SER A 195 -1.00 -3.46 25.60
C SER A 195 0.48 -3.79 25.67
N ALA A 196 1.24 -3.25 24.72
CA ALA A 196 2.70 -3.24 24.76
C ALA A 196 3.21 -1.81 24.94
N ALA A 197 4.09 -1.58 25.91
CA ALA A 197 4.69 -0.26 26.15
C ALA A 197 5.89 0.04 25.23
N SER A 198 6.51 -1.01 24.67
CA SER A 198 7.70 -0.90 23.80
C SER A 198 7.62 -1.88 22.63
N SER A 199 8.28 -1.54 21.53
CA SER A 199 8.51 -2.44 20.38
C SER A 199 9.80 -3.25 20.48
N GLU A 200 10.60 -3.04 21.54
CA GLU A 200 11.86 -3.73 21.77
C GLU A 200 11.62 -4.98 22.63
N VAL A 201 11.17 -6.06 21.99
CA VAL A 201 11.19 -7.41 22.56
C VAL A 201 12.07 -8.25 21.64
N ASP A 202 13.20 -8.75 22.15
CA ASP A 202 14.06 -9.63 21.36
C ASP A 202 13.41 -11.01 21.15
N GLY A 203 13.96 -11.81 20.23
CA GLY A 203 13.34 -13.08 19.85
C GLY A 203 13.24 -14.11 21.00
N ASP A 204 14.22 -14.12 21.90
CA ASP A 204 14.25 -15.05 23.03
C ASP A 204 13.25 -14.66 24.11
N ASP A 205 13.13 -13.36 24.37
CA ASP A 205 12.14 -12.79 25.27
C ASP A 205 10.72 -12.90 24.71
N LEU A 206 10.53 -12.73 23.39
CA LEU A 206 9.23 -12.95 22.75
C LEU A 206 8.79 -14.41 22.87
N ALA A 207 9.69 -15.37 22.60
CA ALA A 207 9.39 -16.79 22.76
C ALA A 207 9.07 -17.16 24.21
N ARG A 208 9.72 -16.49 25.18
CA ARG A 208 9.43 -16.68 26.61
C ARG A 208 8.08 -16.11 26.99
N LEU A 209 7.78 -14.88 26.56
CA LEU A 209 6.49 -14.24 26.75
C LEU A 209 5.35 -15.13 26.23
N VAL A 210 5.47 -15.66 25.01
CA VAL A 210 4.44 -16.54 24.42
C VAL A 210 4.18 -17.77 25.30
N ARG A 211 5.24 -18.40 25.85
CA ARG A 211 5.09 -19.54 26.77
C ARG A 211 4.42 -19.16 28.09
N GLU A 212 4.75 -17.99 28.63
CA GLU A 212 4.13 -17.49 29.86
C GLU A 212 2.64 -17.17 29.66
N VAL A 213 2.28 -16.60 28.51
CA VAL A 213 0.87 -16.38 28.13
C VAL A 213 0.13 -17.70 28.01
N GLU A 214 0.71 -18.71 27.35
CA GLU A 214 0.08 -20.02 27.19
C GLU A 214 -0.16 -20.70 28.55
N ALA A 215 0.81 -20.64 29.46
CA ALA A 215 0.66 -21.15 30.82
C ALA A 215 -0.47 -20.41 31.58
N ALA A 216 -0.48 -19.07 31.54
CA ALA A 216 -1.51 -18.27 32.20
C ALA A 216 -2.91 -18.47 31.59
N ALA A 217 -3.00 -18.70 30.28
CA ALA A 217 -4.25 -19.04 29.60
C ALA A 217 -4.78 -20.41 30.04
N SER A 218 -3.92 -21.42 30.10
CA SER A 218 -4.29 -22.75 30.60
C SER A 218 -4.78 -22.69 32.05
N GLU A 219 -4.11 -21.93 32.92
CA GLU A 219 -4.51 -21.77 34.32
C GLU A 219 -5.82 -21.00 34.47
N SER A 220 -6.01 -19.93 33.68
CA SER A 220 -7.26 -19.15 33.66
C SER A 220 -8.45 -20.02 33.23
N ALA A 221 -8.28 -20.81 32.17
CA ALA A 221 -9.30 -21.75 31.68
C ALA A 221 -9.65 -22.81 32.74
N ALA A 222 -8.64 -23.37 33.43
CA ALA A 222 -8.86 -24.41 34.45
C ALA A 222 -9.50 -23.87 35.74
N SER A 223 -9.12 -22.66 36.16
CA SER A 223 -9.60 -22.08 37.42
C SER A 223 -10.90 -21.28 37.27
N GLY A 224 -11.24 -20.83 36.05
CA GLY A 224 -12.34 -19.90 35.83
C GLY A 224 -12.06 -18.48 36.35
N GLU A 225 -10.82 -18.16 36.70
CA GLU A 225 -10.40 -16.85 37.20
C GLU A 225 -9.68 -16.03 36.12
N VAL A 226 -9.83 -14.71 36.17
CA VAL A 226 -9.06 -13.77 35.34
C VAL A 226 -7.61 -13.75 35.82
N ARG A 227 -6.66 -13.88 34.89
CA ARG A 227 -5.23 -13.74 35.15
C ARG A 227 -4.71 -12.45 34.53
N THR A 228 -3.76 -11.82 35.21
CA THR A 228 -3.01 -10.69 34.66
C THR A 228 -1.55 -11.10 34.50
N LEU A 229 -0.95 -10.73 33.38
CA LEU A 229 0.45 -10.98 33.08
C LEU A 229 1.10 -9.65 32.71
N ALA A 230 2.18 -9.30 33.40
CA ALA A 230 3.02 -8.15 33.06
C ALA A 230 4.46 -8.65 32.89
N ALA A 231 4.90 -8.79 31.64
CA ALA A 231 6.20 -9.36 31.32
C ALA A 231 6.74 -8.74 30.03
N HIS A 232 8.06 -8.49 29.98
CA HIS A 232 8.77 -7.99 28.79
C HIS A 232 8.15 -6.73 28.16
N GLY A 233 7.62 -5.82 29.00
CA GLY A 233 6.99 -4.59 28.52
C GLY A 233 5.60 -4.78 27.90
N VAL A 234 4.99 -5.96 28.08
CA VAL A 234 3.62 -6.28 27.68
C VAL A 234 2.77 -6.52 28.93
N GLU A 235 1.58 -5.93 28.96
CA GLU A 235 0.58 -6.11 30.01
C GLU A 235 -0.66 -6.74 29.40
N LEU A 236 -1.07 -7.91 29.90
CA LEU A 236 -2.21 -8.68 29.42
C LEU A 236 -3.17 -9.02 30.54
N SER A 237 -4.46 -9.04 30.19
CA SER A 237 -5.56 -9.60 30.96
C SER A 237 -6.12 -10.79 30.19
N ILE A 238 -6.18 -11.95 30.84
CA ILE A 238 -6.62 -13.22 30.28
C ILE A 238 -7.87 -13.64 31.02
N ARG A 239 -8.99 -13.70 30.31
CA ARG A 239 -10.33 -13.94 30.87
C ARG A 239 -10.90 -15.26 30.32
N PRO A 240 -11.45 -16.14 31.18
CA PRO A 240 -12.03 -17.41 30.73
C PRO A 240 -13.35 -17.20 29.97
N GLY A 241 -13.71 -18.18 29.12
CA GLY A 241 -14.95 -18.18 28.35
C GLY A 241 -14.92 -17.19 27.18
N GLY A 242 -13.75 -16.98 26.60
CA GLY A 242 -13.52 -16.15 25.42
C GLY A 242 -13.17 -16.96 24.19
N SER A 243 -12.93 -16.28 23.07
CA SER A 243 -12.68 -16.96 21.77
C SER A 243 -11.43 -16.44 21.05
N GLY A 244 -10.39 -16.01 21.77
CA GLY A 244 -9.17 -15.50 21.15
C GLY A 244 -8.71 -14.16 21.70
N LEU A 245 -8.39 -13.24 20.78
CA LEU A 245 -7.90 -11.91 21.11
C LEU A 245 -9.06 -10.92 21.26
N GLY A 246 -9.09 -10.21 22.38
CA GLY A 246 -9.89 -9.01 22.58
C GLY A 246 -9.18 -7.77 22.02
N SER A 247 -9.00 -6.72 22.82
CA SER A 247 -8.28 -5.51 22.40
C SER A 247 -6.79 -5.62 22.70
N PHE A 248 -5.94 -5.27 21.74
CA PHE A 248 -4.50 -5.16 21.95
C PHE A 248 -3.96 -3.84 21.41
N ASP A 249 -3.43 -3.02 22.30
CA ASP A 249 -2.81 -1.75 21.95
C ASP A 249 -1.30 -1.91 21.77
N GLY A 250 -0.81 -1.59 20.57
CA GLY A 250 0.62 -1.56 20.30
C GLY A 250 1.35 -0.40 20.99
N PRO A 251 2.69 -0.39 20.95
CA PRO A 251 3.47 0.70 21.56
C PRO A 251 3.15 2.05 20.92
N PRO A 252 3.18 3.15 21.70
CA PRO A 252 2.87 4.47 21.18
C PRO A 252 3.88 4.87 20.09
N LEU A 253 3.37 5.15 18.89
CA LEU A 253 4.16 5.66 17.78
C LEU A 253 4.04 7.18 17.76
N THR A 254 5.14 7.87 18.06
CA THR A 254 5.22 9.34 17.93
C THR A 254 6.47 9.67 17.13
N GLY A 255 6.34 10.45 16.06
CA GLY A 255 7.49 10.81 15.25
C GLY A 255 7.18 11.88 14.21
N ASP A 256 8.17 12.72 13.92
CA ASP A 256 8.12 13.65 12.80
C ASP A 256 8.56 12.95 11.51
N MET A 257 7.60 12.66 10.63
CA MET A 257 7.85 11.99 9.34
C MET A 257 8.33 12.96 8.25
N TRP A 258 8.22 14.27 8.47
CA TRP A 258 8.51 15.29 7.46
C TRP A 258 9.97 15.32 7.01
N PRO A 259 11.01 15.26 7.88
CA PRO A 259 12.40 15.30 7.45
C PRO A 259 12.77 14.21 6.44
N ARG A 260 12.21 13.00 6.60
CA ARG A 260 12.44 11.87 5.68
C ARG A 260 11.75 12.10 4.35
N LEU A 261 10.49 12.53 4.36
CA LEU A 261 9.76 12.88 3.14
C LEU A 261 10.48 14.01 2.38
N LYS A 262 10.88 15.08 3.08
CA LYS A 262 11.65 16.20 2.51
C LYS A 262 12.92 15.74 1.81
N ASN A 263 13.72 14.89 2.46
CA ASN A 263 14.95 14.37 1.85
C ASN A 263 14.65 13.52 0.61
N ARG A 264 13.61 12.68 0.67
CA ARG A 264 13.17 11.86 -0.47
C ARG A 264 12.70 12.72 -1.65
N LEU A 265 11.90 13.76 -1.39
CA LEU A 265 11.47 14.71 -2.41
C LEU A 265 12.66 15.38 -3.09
N ARG A 266 13.66 15.83 -2.32
CA ARG A 266 14.89 16.43 -2.88
C ARG A 266 15.70 15.45 -3.74
N THR A 267 15.87 14.22 -3.28
CA THR A 267 16.55 13.18 -4.06
C THR A 267 15.82 12.89 -5.37
N LYS A 268 14.49 12.73 -5.33
CA LYS A 268 13.67 12.49 -6.54
C LYS A 268 13.63 13.70 -7.48
N ALA A 269 13.62 14.92 -6.94
CA ALA A 269 13.74 16.13 -7.74
C ALA A 269 15.08 16.20 -8.48
N ALA A 270 16.18 15.81 -7.83
CA ALA A 270 17.48 15.72 -8.49
C ALA A 270 17.49 14.68 -9.62
N GLN A 271 16.79 13.55 -9.48
CA GLN A 271 16.70 12.51 -10.53
C GLN A 271 16.01 13.00 -11.82
N THR A 272 15.17 14.04 -11.73
CA THR A 272 14.43 14.61 -12.87
C THR A 272 15.05 15.87 -13.46
N GLU A 273 16.17 16.35 -12.91
CA GLU A 273 16.79 17.57 -13.44
C GLU A 273 17.30 17.34 -14.87
N GLY A 274 16.97 18.29 -15.75
CA GLY A 274 17.17 18.22 -17.19
C GLY A 274 15.95 17.73 -18.00
N ALA A 275 14.86 17.34 -17.34
CA ALA A 275 13.74 16.67 -18.02
C ALA A 275 12.62 17.57 -18.56
N GLY A 276 12.65 18.87 -18.30
CA GLY A 276 11.50 19.75 -18.54
C GLY A 276 10.50 19.69 -17.39
N ALA A 277 9.23 19.38 -17.65
CA ALA A 277 8.19 19.26 -16.63
C ALA A 277 8.31 17.94 -15.84
N ALA A 278 8.47 18.00 -14.53
CA ALA A 278 8.56 16.79 -13.70
C ALA A 278 7.51 16.73 -12.58
N TRP A 279 6.93 15.57 -12.35
CA TRP A 279 6.08 15.30 -11.18
C TRP A 279 6.72 14.24 -10.29
N ILE A 280 6.52 14.39 -8.99
CA ILE A 280 6.94 13.39 -8.00
C ILE A 280 5.68 12.81 -7.38
N CYS A 281 5.44 11.51 -7.59
CA CYS A 281 4.34 10.76 -7.03
C CYS A 281 4.82 9.96 -5.82
N VAL A 282 4.31 10.29 -4.64
CA VAL A 282 4.67 9.66 -3.37
C VAL A 282 3.47 8.86 -2.86
N GLN A 283 3.66 7.57 -2.65
CA GLN A 283 2.76 6.78 -1.81
C GLN A 283 3.21 6.86 -0.35
N ASP A 284 2.41 7.48 0.51
CA ASP A 284 2.69 7.48 1.94
C ASP A 284 2.32 6.15 2.60
N ARG A 285 3.33 5.52 3.18
CA ARG A 285 3.21 4.37 4.09
C ARG A 285 3.94 4.65 5.42
N SER A 286 4.44 5.87 5.63
CA SER A 286 5.13 6.23 6.87
C SER A 286 4.17 6.49 8.02
N GLY A 287 2.91 6.76 7.71
CA GLY A 287 1.91 7.20 8.68
C GLY A 287 1.94 8.72 8.87
N LEU A 288 2.41 9.48 7.88
CA LEU A 288 2.42 10.94 7.93
C LEU A 288 1.03 11.50 8.30
N PHE A 289 -0.03 10.90 7.76
CA PHE A 289 -1.40 11.34 7.96
C PHE A 289 -2.12 10.70 9.16
N GLN A 290 -1.47 9.78 9.89
CA GLN A 290 -2.08 9.05 11.01
C GLN A 290 -1.32 9.22 12.32
N LEU A 291 -0.01 9.47 12.25
CA LEU A 291 0.91 9.43 13.39
C LEU A 291 1.59 10.77 13.65
N THR A 292 1.19 11.83 12.94
CA THR A 292 1.69 13.19 13.14
C THR A 292 0.55 14.14 13.52
N ASP A 293 0.88 15.39 13.81
CA ASP A 293 -0.07 16.46 14.08
C ASP A 293 -1.06 16.70 12.91
N LEU A 294 -0.73 16.25 11.70
CA LEU A 294 -1.65 16.27 10.56
C LEU A 294 -2.90 15.42 10.78
N ALA A 295 -2.85 14.38 11.61
CA ALA A 295 -4.00 13.50 11.83
C ALA A 295 -5.16 14.21 12.55
N GLY A 296 -4.87 15.25 13.33
CA GLY A 296 -5.84 15.97 14.16
C GLY A 296 -6.43 17.24 13.53
N VAL A 297 -6.02 17.61 12.31
CA VAL A 297 -6.48 18.81 11.62
C VAL A 297 -7.27 18.47 10.36
N ASP A 298 -8.13 19.38 9.91
CA ASP A 298 -8.95 19.18 8.70
C ASP A 298 -8.11 19.16 7.41
N GLU A 299 -8.70 18.66 6.32
CA GLU A 299 -8.00 18.45 5.05
C GLU A 299 -7.48 19.75 4.41
N HIS A 300 -8.16 20.88 4.64
CA HIS A 300 -7.72 22.16 4.11
C HIS A 300 -6.43 22.61 4.80
N GLU A 301 -6.39 22.49 6.13
CA GLU A 301 -5.19 22.77 6.91
C GLU A 301 -4.06 21.77 6.63
N GLN A 302 -4.36 20.48 6.45
CA GLN A 302 -3.38 19.48 6.00
C GLN A 302 -2.76 19.89 4.66
N LEU A 303 -3.60 20.23 3.67
CA LEU A 303 -3.15 20.64 2.35
C LEU A 303 -2.30 21.92 2.42
N ARG A 304 -2.71 22.91 3.20
CA ARG A 304 -1.96 24.17 3.39
C ARG A 304 -0.56 23.88 3.93
N ARG A 305 -0.45 23.14 5.04
CA ARG A 305 0.84 22.78 5.66
C ARG A 305 1.73 22.00 4.70
N LEU A 306 1.18 21.00 4.01
CA LEU A 306 1.92 20.23 3.02
C LEU A 306 2.41 21.10 1.88
N ALA A 307 1.56 21.96 1.35
CA ALA A 307 1.89 22.83 0.24
C ALA A 307 3.03 23.81 0.59
N GLU A 308 2.99 24.44 1.77
CA GLU A 308 4.07 25.28 2.29
C GLU A 308 5.38 24.51 2.44
N ASN A 309 5.32 23.36 3.10
CA ASN A 309 6.48 22.52 3.38
C ASN A 309 7.15 22.00 2.10
N VAL A 310 6.36 21.47 1.16
CA VAL A 310 6.83 20.96 -0.13
C VAL A 310 7.38 22.08 -1.00
N SER A 311 6.69 23.23 -1.07
CA SER A 311 7.18 24.41 -1.81
C SER A 311 8.52 24.90 -1.28
N PHE A 312 8.67 24.96 0.05
CA PHE A 312 9.95 25.32 0.65
C PHE A 312 11.04 24.29 0.40
N ALA A 313 10.72 23.00 0.49
CA ALA A 313 11.67 21.90 0.29
C ALA A 313 12.25 21.86 -1.12
N LEU A 314 11.43 22.21 -2.12
CA LEU A 314 11.71 22.09 -3.55
C LEU A 314 11.89 23.44 -4.27
N ARG A 315 12.02 24.56 -3.54
CA ARG A 315 12.16 25.92 -4.11
C ARG A 315 13.27 26.08 -5.17
N ASP A 316 14.33 25.28 -5.06
CA ASP A 316 15.48 25.31 -5.95
C ASP A 316 15.31 24.38 -7.17
N ALA A 317 14.34 23.47 -7.13
CA ALA A 317 14.03 22.50 -8.20
C ALA A 317 12.92 23.01 -9.12
N ARG A 318 13.17 24.13 -9.83
CA ARG A 318 12.16 24.83 -10.65
C ARG A 318 11.55 24.01 -11.80
N HIS A 319 12.19 22.91 -12.19
CA HIS A 319 11.68 21.99 -13.21
C HIS A 319 10.53 21.11 -12.70
N VAL A 320 10.40 20.94 -11.37
CA VAL A 320 9.33 20.16 -10.76
C VAL A 320 8.01 20.94 -10.82
N ALA A 321 7.04 20.40 -11.53
CA ALA A 321 5.71 20.96 -11.72
C ALA A 321 4.82 20.80 -10.48
N GLY A 322 4.94 19.68 -9.78
CA GLY A 322 4.18 19.40 -8.58
C GLY A 322 4.52 18.07 -7.93
N VAL A 323 3.90 17.83 -6.79
CA VAL A 323 4.02 16.60 -6.03
C VAL A 323 2.62 16.05 -5.76
N LEU A 324 2.44 14.76 -5.99
CA LEU A 324 1.28 14.00 -5.56
C LEU A 324 1.67 13.19 -4.33
N LEU A 325 0.92 13.32 -3.24
CA LEU A 325 1.09 12.50 -2.04
C LEU A 325 -0.20 11.73 -1.76
N SER A 326 -0.17 10.42 -1.96
CA SER A 326 -1.30 9.54 -1.67
C SER A 326 -1.17 8.95 -0.27
N THR A 327 -2.28 8.85 0.46
CA THR A 327 -2.35 8.25 1.81
C THR A 327 -2.29 6.71 1.82
N GLY A 328 -2.08 6.09 0.66
CA GLY A 328 -2.36 4.68 0.45
C GLY A 328 -3.85 4.38 0.29
N VAL A 329 -4.16 3.16 -0.17
CA VAL A 329 -5.53 2.64 -0.20
C VAL A 329 -5.92 2.17 1.20
N ARG A 330 -7.12 2.54 1.65
CA ARG A 330 -7.69 2.13 2.94
C ARG A 330 -9.09 1.55 2.73
N ILE A 331 -9.63 0.91 3.76
CA ILE A 331 -11.04 0.54 3.80
C ILE A 331 -11.85 1.85 3.89
N ASP A 332 -12.90 1.96 3.09
CA ASP A 332 -13.78 3.12 3.09
C ASP A 332 -14.70 3.09 4.31
N ALA A 333 -14.71 4.18 5.06
CA ALA A 333 -15.60 4.38 6.22
C ALA A 333 -16.98 4.92 5.82
N GLY A 334 -17.32 4.90 4.52
CA GLY A 334 -18.60 5.37 3.98
C GLY A 334 -18.65 6.86 3.69
N GLU A 335 -17.51 7.48 3.34
CA GLU A 335 -17.49 8.91 2.99
C GLU A 335 -17.51 9.11 1.47
N ASP A 336 -18.13 10.20 1.02
CA ASP A 336 -18.30 10.50 -0.40
C ASP A 336 -17.02 11.00 -1.10
N ASP A 337 -16.99 10.77 -2.42
CA ASP A 337 -16.01 11.37 -3.33
C ASP A 337 -16.13 12.89 -3.28
N HIS A 338 -15.00 13.57 -3.08
CA HIS A 338 -14.96 15.02 -3.14
C HIS A 338 -13.57 15.56 -3.49
N ASP A 339 -13.54 16.84 -3.85
CA ASP A 339 -12.34 17.62 -4.16
C ASP A 339 -12.26 18.84 -3.23
N THR A 340 -11.32 18.84 -2.31
CA THR A 340 -11.04 20.00 -1.45
C THR A 340 -9.99 20.85 -2.15
N ILE A 341 -10.34 22.07 -2.57
CA ILE A 341 -9.41 22.99 -3.26
C ILE A 341 -8.93 24.03 -2.27
N LEU A 342 -7.62 24.29 -2.25
CA LEU A 342 -7.08 25.38 -1.45
C LEU A 342 -7.42 26.72 -2.13
N ALA A 343 -8.20 27.55 -1.45
CA ALA A 343 -8.35 28.95 -1.83
C ALA A 343 -7.09 29.68 -1.39
N ASP A 344 -6.22 30.02 -2.34
CA ASP A 344 -5.05 30.85 -2.05
C ASP A 344 -5.29 32.26 -2.58
N ASP A 345 -5.57 33.19 -1.66
CA ASP A 345 -5.73 34.61 -1.96
C ASP A 345 -4.43 35.24 -2.48
N ASP A 346 -3.26 34.67 -2.13
CA ASP A 346 -1.94 35.12 -2.58
C ASP A 346 -1.45 34.42 -3.87
N GLY A 347 -2.24 33.46 -4.39
CA GLY A 347 -2.00 32.77 -5.66
C GLY A 347 -0.76 31.87 -5.75
N ARG A 348 0.00 31.70 -4.66
CA ARG A 348 1.24 30.91 -4.59
C ARG A 348 1.02 29.40 -4.61
N LEU A 349 -0.10 28.95 -4.07
CA LEU A 349 -0.54 27.56 -3.92
C LEU A 349 -1.80 27.27 -4.75
N ALA A 350 -2.25 28.25 -5.54
CA ALA A 350 -3.44 28.17 -6.37
C ALA A 350 -3.44 26.89 -7.22
N GLY A 351 -4.51 26.11 -7.11
CA GLY A 351 -4.70 24.85 -7.83
C GLY A 351 -4.28 23.59 -7.08
N SER A 352 -3.59 23.72 -5.93
CA SER A 352 -3.38 22.61 -5.00
C SER A 352 -4.71 22.12 -4.43
N ARG A 353 -4.85 20.80 -4.25
CA ARG A 353 -6.11 20.19 -3.83
C ARG A 353 -5.92 18.83 -3.15
N VAL A 354 -6.93 18.40 -2.42
CA VAL A 354 -7.09 17.02 -1.97
C VAL A 354 -8.15 16.35 -2.82
N LEU A 355 -7.84 15.15 -3.32
CA LEU A 355 -8.77 14.29 -4.03
C LEU A 355 -9.10 13.11 -3.12
N ARG A 356 -10.38 12.96 -2.74
CA ARG A 356 -10.86 11.73 -2.10
C ARG A 356 -11.62 10.91 -3.12
N ARG A 357 -11.23 9.65 -3.29
CA ARG A 357 -11.87 8.73 -4.23
C ARG A 357 -12.18 7.41 -3.54
N ARG A 358 -13.44 6.99 -3.65
CA ARG A 358 -13.85 5.61 -3.44
C ARG A 358 -13.31 4.76 -4.58
N LEU A 359 -12.82 3.59 -4.21
CA LEU A 359 -12.22 2.61 -5.07
C LEU A 359 -13.02 1.30 -4.94
N PRO A 360 -13.03 0.46 -5.99
CA PRO A 360 -13.69 -0.84 -5.96
C PRO A 360 -13.35 -1.68 -4.72
N GLY A 361 -14.32 -2.45 -4.23
CA GLY A 361 -14.17 -3.36 -3.09
C GLY A 361 -14.20 -2.69 -1.72
N GLY A 362 -15.02 -1.64 -1.54
CA GLY A 362 -15.16 -0.94 -0.26
C GLY A 362 -13.90 -0.21 0.18
N ARG A 363 -13.12 0.31 -0.78
CA ARG A 363 -11.84 0.97 -0.51
C ARG A 363 -11.94 2.47 -0.78
N CYS A 364 -11.04 3.25 -0.22
CA CYS A 364 -10.88 4.65 -0.55
C CYS A 364 -9.41 5.07 -0.55
N ARG A 365 -9.15 6.22 -1.14
CA ARG A 365 -7.84 6.86 -1.15
C ARG A 365 -7.97 8.36 -1.11
N ARG A 366 -7.06 9.01 -0.38
CA ARG A 366 -6.85 10.44 -0.45
C ARG A 366 -5.53 10.75 -1.15
N THR A 367 -5.55 11.72 -2.03
CA THR A 367 -4.38 12.17 -2.80
C THR A 367 -4.26 13.68 -2.72
N PHE A 368 -3.21 14.15 -2.07
CA PHE A 368 -2.85 15.56 -1.97
C PHE A 368 -2.04 15.95 -3.19
N VAL A 369 -2.53 16.92 -3.94
CA VAL A 369 -1.88 17.51 -5.11
C VAL A 369 -1.30 18.85 -4.67
N VAL A 370 0.02 18.92 -4.55
CA VAL A 370 0.74 20.17 -4.32
C VAL A 370 1.30 20.67 -5.64
N ARG A 371 0.72 21.76 -6.14
CA ARG A 371 1.20 22.40 -7.37
C ARG A 371 2.33 23.36 -7.02
N LEU A 372 3.46 23.24 -7.72
CA LEU A 372 4.65 24.08 -7.49
C LEU A 372 4.87 25.14 -8.57
N ARG A 373 4.25 24.96 -9.74
CA ARG A 373 4.33 25.95 -10.82
C ARG A 373 3.01 26.05 -11.58
N ASN A 374 2.76 27.24 -12.11
CA ASN A 374 1.76 27.43 -13.15
C ASN A 374 2.39 27.05 -14.50
N GLY A 375 1.72 26.16 -15.24
CA GLY A 375 2.18 25.66 -16.53
C GLY A 375 0.98 25.40 -17.44
N PRO A 376 1.22 24.90 -18.67
CA PRO A 376 0.14 24.44 -19.54
C PRO A 376 -0.78 23.46 -18.80
N ALA A 377 -2.09 23.55 -19.00
CA ALA A 377 -3.04 22.66 -18.33
C ALA A 377 -2.76 21.17 -18.59
N ALA A 378 -2.14 20.84 -19.72
CA ALA A 378 -1.75 19.48 -20.05
C ALA A 378 -0.62 18.94 -19.15
N ASP A 379 0.22 19.80 -18.57
CA ASP A 379 1.22 19.41 -17.57
C ASP A 379 0.55 19.00 -16.24
N ASP A 380 -0.74 19.29 -16.04
CA ASP A 380 -1.50 18.84 -14.87
C ASP A 380 -2.09 17.44 -15.03
N GLY A 381 -1.61 16.68 -16.03
CA GLY A 381 -2.00 15.29 -16.30
C GLY A 381 -2.19 14.45 -15.03
N PRO A 382 -1.19 14.37 -14.13
CA PRO A 382 -1.30 13.57 -12.91
C PRO A 382 -2.52 13.93 -12.03
N MET A 383 -2.86 15.21 -11.89
CA MET A 383 -4.06 15.63 -11.16
C MET A 383 -5.34 15.07 -11.81
N HIS A 384 -5.43 15.09 -13.15
CA HIS A 384 -6.59 14.59 -13.87
C HIS A 384 -6.73 13.07 -13.80
N TRP A 385 -5.61 12.35 -13.75
CA TRP A 385 -5.59 10.89 -13.63
C TRP A 385 -6.24 10.43 -12.33
N PHE A 386 -5.78 10.96 -11.19
CA PHE A 386 -6.29 10.57 -9.88
C PHE A 386 -7.75 11.02 -9.67
N ARG A 387 -8.22 12.05 -10.37
CA ARG A 387 -9.64 12.46 -10.33
C ARG A 387 -10.60 11.38 -10.83
N ARG A 388 -10.16 10.46 -11.69
CA ARG A 388 -10.99 9.38 -12.25
C ARG A 388 -10.67 8.01 -11.68
N GLU A 389 -9.80 7.92 -10.68
CA GLU A 389 -9.27 6.67 -10.14
C GLU A 389 -10.37 5.66 -9.75
N GLY A 390 -11.47 6.12 -9.13
CA GLY A 390 -12.56 5.24 -8.68
C GLY A 390 -13.22 4.41 -9.78
N SER A 391 -13.21 4.87 -11.03
CA SER A 391 -13.74 4.14 -12.20
C SER A 391 -12.66 3.54 -13.09
N TRP A 392 -11.40 3.54 -12.64
CA TRP A 392 -10.28 3.06 -13.45
C TRP A 392 -10.34 1.56 -13.69
N LEU A 393 -10.68 0.77 -12.66
CA LEU A 393 -10.71 -0.69 -12.78
C LEU A 393 -11.77 -1.15 -13.78
N ASP A 394 -12.98 -0.61 -13.74
CA ASP A 394 -14.02 -0.95 -14.73
C ASP A 394 -13.60 -0.61 -16.15
N TRP A 395 -12.95 0.53 -16.36
CA TRP A 395 -12.40 0.89 -17.66
C TRP A 395 -11.34 -0.13 -18.12
N ALA A 396 -10.44 -0.53 -17.22
CA ALA A 396 -9.35 -1.43 -17.56
C ALA A 396 -9.83 -2.88 -17.78
N LEU A 397 -10.81 -3.34 -17.00
CA LEU A 397 -11.50 -4.62 -17.21
C LEU A 397 -12.20 -4.64 -18.57
N ALA A 398 -12.92 -3.58 -18.92
CA ALA A 398 -13.56 -3.47 -20.23
C ALA A 398 -12.53 -3.48 -21.37
N ALA A 399 -11.38 -2.81 -21.21
CA ALA A 399 -10.28 -2.84 -22.18
C ALA A 399 -9.68 -4.25 -22.35
N ALA A 400 -9.74 -5.09 -21.30
CA ALA A 400 -9.34 -6.50 -21.33
C ALA A 400 -10.47 -7.45 -21.78
N GLY A 401 -11.68 -6.95 -22.07
CA GLY A 401 -12.84 -7.77 -22.43
C GLY A 401 -13.45 -8.53 -21.25
N LEU A 402 -13.25 -8.05 -20.02
CA LEU A 402 -13.72 -8.68 -18.78
C LEU A 402 -14.99 -8.01 -18.24
N PRO A 403 -15.75 -8.71 -17.36
CA PRO A 403 -16.91 -8.12 -16.69
C PRO A 403 -16.55 -6.93 -15.80
N THR A 404 -17.52 -6.07 -15.52
CA THR A 404 -17.37 -4.96 -14.56
C THR A 404 -17.16 -5.48 -13.14
N VAL A 405 -16.65 -4.63 -12.25
CA VAL A 405 -16.52 -4.90 -10.81
C VAL A 405 -17.84 -5.39 -10.23
N GLU A 406 -18.94 -4.70 -10.51
CA GLU A 406 -20.27 -5.12 -10.04
C GLU A 406 -20.64 -6.52 -10.53
N SER A 407 -20.35 -6.86 -11.79
CA SER A 407 -20.61 -8.21 -12.30
C SER A 407 -19.71 -9.27 -11.68
N ILE A 408 -18.49 -8.91 -11.27
CA ILE A 408 -17.52 -9.83 -10.65
C ILE A 408 -17.95 -10.20 -9.23
N PHE A 409 -18.44 -9.25 -8.43
CA PHE A 409 -18.78 -9.47 -7.02
C PHE A 409 -20.29 -9.62 -6.75
N GLY A 410 -21.15 -9.21 -7.68
CA GLY A 410 -22.59 -9.12 -7.50
C GLY A 410 -23.03 -7.76 -6.92
N SER A 411 -24.29 -7.40 -7.11
CA SER A 411 -24.85 -6.15 -6.57
C SER A 411 -24.99 -6.25 -5.04
N GLY A 412 -24.26 -5.42 -4.28
CA GLY A 412 -24.43 -5.28 -2.83
C GLY A 412 -23.26 -5.71 -1.94
N GLN A 413 -22.05 -5.87 -2.49
CA GLN A 413 -20.81 -6.09 -1.71
C GLN A 413 -19.80 -4.95 -1.86
#